data_AF-A0A1G0UR91-F1
#
_entry.id   AF-A0A1G0UR91-F1
#
_cell.length_a   1.000
_cell.length_b   1.000
_cell.length_c   1.000
_cell.angle_alpha   90.00
_cell.angle_beta   90.00
_cell.angle_gamma   90.00
#
_symmetry.space_group_name_H-M   'P 1'
#
loop_
_entity.id
_entity.type
_entity.pdbx_description
1 polymer ?
#
loop_
_entity_poly.entity_id
_entity_poly.type
_entity_poly.pdbx_seq_one_letter_code
_entity_poly.pdbx_strand_id
1 'polypeptide(L)'
;MVIGSYFVIPPSGNSIITSGQTMSDSTKHAKGDNMNTKVVKTEEEWKKELTPEEYRVLREKGTERAFTGKYDHFFEKGVYKCAACGNVLFSSDSKYNSGCGWPSYWTPLAKDKIILREDRSFGMVRTEVLCARCGSHLGHVFDDGPEPTGQRYCINSVSLQFEKTEDTK
;
A
#
# COMPACT_ATOMS: atom_id res chain seq x y z
N MET A 1 -39.29 -76.09 44.64
CA MET A 1 -40.40 -75.92 43.69
C MET A 1 -39.85 -75.14 42.51
N VAL A 2 -39.89 -75.79 41.34
CA VAL A 2 -39.82 -75.24 39.97
C VAL A 2 -38.54 -74.52 39.48
N ILE A 3 -37.88 -75.19 38.52
CA ILE A 3 -37.40 -74.75 37.18
C ILE A 3 -36.54 -73.47 37.07
N GLY A 4 -35.49 -73.38 36.27
CA GLY A 4 -35.07 -74.17 35.13
C GLY A 4 -34.51 -73.22 34.06
N SER A 5 -33.56 -73.72 33.27
CA SER A 5 -33.46 -73.49 31.82
C SER A 5 -33.03 -72.08 31.35
N TYR A 6 -31.80 -71.92 30.86
CA TYR A 6 -31.36 -72.16 29.46
C TYR A 6 -31.55 -70.94 28.54
N PHE A 7 -30.48 -70.70 27.76
CA PHE A 7 -30.44 -70.29 26.34
C PHE A 7 -30.19 -68.82 25.92
N VAL A 8 -29.00 -68.65 25.32
CA VAL A 8 -28.70 -68.19 23.93
C VAL A 8 -28.62 -66.69 23.57
N ILE A 9 -27.64 -66.47 22.67
CA ILE A 9 -26.97 -65.30 22.09
C ILE A 9 -27.81 -64.64 20.93
N PRO A 10 -27.28 -63.70 20.13
CA PRO A 10 -27.53 -62.25 20.04
C PRO A 10 -28.53 -61.85 18.91
N PRO A 11 -28.64 -60.55 18.55
CA PRO A 11 -28.17 -60.22 17.20
C PRO A 11 -27.44 -58.89 17.05
N SER A 12 -26.56 -58.90 16.05
CA SER A 12 -26.02 -57.78 15.30
C SER A 12 -27.09 -56.81 14.76
N GLY A 13 -26.83 -55.51 14.82
CA GLY A 13 -27.65 -54.49 14.17
C GLY A 13 -26.90 -53.16 14.01
N ASN A 14 -26.47 -52.90 12.78
CA ASN A 14 -25.96 -51.63 12.26
C ASN A 14 -26.89 -50.45 12.61
N SER A 15 -26.31 -49.27 12.86
CA SER A 15 -26.72 -48.06 12.14
C SER A 15 -25.88 -46.81 12.44
N ILE A 16 -25.77 -46.02 11.38
CA ILE A 16 -25.79 -44.55 11.27
C ILE A 16 -24.63 -43.71 11.85
N ILE A 17 -23.70 -43.44 10.93
CA ILE A 17 -23.20 -42.11 10.50
C ILE A 17 -24.03 -40.95 11.09
N THR A 18 -23.36 -39.97 11.72
CA THR A 18 -23.55 -38.52 11.48
C THR A 18 -22.56 -37.69 12.30
N SER A 19 -21.82 -36.86 11.56
CA SER A 19 -21.25 -35.55 11.92
C SER A 19 -20.32 -35.39 13.11
N GLY A 20 -19.18 -34.76 12.80
CA GLY A 20 -18.65 -33.71 13.66
C GLY A 20 -17.18 -33.90 14.02
N GLN A 21 -16.29 -33.44 13.14
CA GLN A 21 -15.03 -32.80 13.51
C GLN A 21 -14.40 -32.22 12.24
N THR A 22 -14.87 -31.04 11.85
CA THR A 22 -14.12 -30.16 10.97
C THR A 22 -12.80 -29.82 11.66
N MET A 23 -11.69 -30.23 11.06
CA MET A 23 -10.37 -29.74 11.44
C MET A 23 -10.35 -28.23 11.29
N SER A 24 -10.37 -27.54 12.42
CA SER A 24 -9.94 -26.16 12.57
C SER A 24 -8.43 -26.13 12.50
N ASP A 25 -7.85 -25.56 11.44
CA ASP A 25 -6.54 -24.97 11.58
C ASP A 25 -6.26 -23.87 10.54
N SER A 26 -5.44 -22.92 10.95
CA SER A 26 -4.93 -21.75 10.21
C SER A 26 -5.85 -20.53 10.18
N THR A 27 -5.99 -19.95 11.37
CA THR A 27 -6.29 -18.53 11.54
C THR A 27 -5.12 -17.67 11.01
N LYS A 28 -5.47 -16.73 10.12
CA LYS A 28 -5.04 -15.31 10.12
C LYS A 28 -3.53 -15.01 10.18
N HIS A 29 -2.92 -14.78 9.01
CA HIS A 29 -1.75 -13.89 8.92
C HIS A 29 -2.23 -12.43 8.97
N ALA A 30 -2.47 -11.92 10.18
CA ALA A 30 -2.48 -10.49 10.42
C ALA A 30 -1.02 -10.02 10.45
N LYS A 31 -0.52 -9.53 9.31
CA LYS A 31 0.80 -8.89 9.26
C LYS A 31 0.67 -7.53 9.94
N GLY A 32 1.04 -7.47 11.20
CA GLY A 32 1.18 -6.23 11.95
C GLY A 32 2.30 -5.41 11.32
N ASP A 33 1.93 -4.47 10.45
CA ASP A 33 2.88 -3.54 9.87
C ASP A 33 3.34 -2.56 10.93
N ASN A 34 4.53 -2.79 11.46
CA ASN A 34 5.28 -1.72 12.11
C ASN A 34 5.54 -0.66 11.03
N MET A 35 4.73 0.41 11.04
CA MET A 35 4.82 1.51 10.07
C MET A 35 6.17 2.22 10.08
N ASN A 36 7.04 1.94 11.06
CA ASN A 36 8.35 2.55 11.21
C ASN A 36 9.53 1.69 10.74
N THR A 37 9.32 0.44 10.33
CA THR A 37 10.43 -0.40 9.85
C THR A 37 10.72 -0.15 8.37
N LYS A 38 12.01 0.01 8.06
CA LYS A 38 12.50 0.11 6.69
C LYS A 38 12.19 -1.18 5.92
N VAL A 39 11.65 -1.05 4.71
CA VAL A 39 11.32 -2.19 3.86
C VAL A 39 12.54 -2.51 3.00
N VAL A 40 13.01 -3.76 3.11
CA VAL A 40 14.10 -4.31 2.30
C VAL A 40 13.55 -5.51 1.54
N LYS A 41 13.57 -5.42 0.22
CA LYS A 41 13.12 -6.46 -0.72
C LYS A 41 14.04 -6.44 -1.95
N THR A 42 14.17 -7.58 -2.62
CA THR A 42 14.91 -7.67 -3.88
C THR A 42 14.09 -7.08 -5.04
N GLU A 43 14.75 -6.79 -6.16
CA GLU A 43 14.04 -6.28 -7.34
C GLU A 43 13.08 -7.34 -7.93
N GLU A 44 13.40 -8.62 -7.82
CA GLU A 44 12.52 -9.73 -8.24
C GLU A 44 11.25 -9.81 -7.39
N GLU A 45 11.35 -9.53 -6.09
CA GLU A 45 10.18 -9.45 -5.20
C GLU A 45 9.31 -8.25 -5.58
N TRP A 46 9.93 -7.09 -5.83
CA TRP A 46 9.20 -5.91 -6.29
C TRP A 46 8.49 -6.13 -7.63
N LYS A 47 9.14 -6.79 -8.60
CA LYS A 47 8.51 -7.12 -9.90
C LYS A 47 7.30 -8.05 -9.79
N LYS A 48 7.20 -8.84 -8.72
CA LYS A 48 6.05 -9.73 -8.48
C LYS A 48 4.89 -9.01 -7.81
N GLU A 49 5.17 -8.02 -6.98
CA GLU A 49 4.16 -7.28 -6.21
C GLU A 49 3.63 -6.04 -6.94
N LEU A 50 4.50 -5.35 -7.69
CA LEU A 50 4.16 -4.13 -8.41
C LEU A 50 3.68 -4.45 -9.82
N THR A 51 2.75 -3.66 -10.32
CA THR A 51 2.45 -3.65 -11.76
C THR A 51 3.68 -3.19 -12.56
N PRO A 52 3.78 -3.52 -13.87
CA PRO A 52 4.91 -3.08 -14.68
C PRO A 52 5.15 -1.57 -14.66
N GLU A 53 4.06 -0.79 -14.66
CA GLU A 53 4.12 0.67 -14.64
C GLU A 53 4.54 1.22 -13.26
N GLU A 54 4.02 0.65 -12.18
CA GLU A 54 4.48 0.95 -10.82
C GLU A 54 5.96 0.64 -10.65
N TYR A 55 6.43 -0.52 -11.12
CA TYR A 55 7.84 -0.90 -11.04
C TYR A 55 8.72 0.10 -11.83
N ARG A 56 8.33 0.43 -13.07
CA ARG A 56 9.02 1.41 -13.91
C ARG A 56 9.19 2.76 -13.21
N VAL A 57 8.13 3.26 -12.57
CA VAL A 57 8.16 4.55 -11.87
C VAL A 57 8.89 4.45 -10.53
N LEU A 58 8.48 3.53 -9.66
CA LEU A 58 8.94 3.43 -8.27
C LEU A 58 10.38 2.91 -8.14
N ARG A 59 10.85 2.05 -9.05
CA ARG A 59 12.16 1.39 -8.97
C ARG A 59 13.13 1.89 -10.04
N GLU A 60 12.67 2.04 -11.27
CA GLU A 60 13.51 2.48 -12.40
C GLU A 60 13.53 4.01 -12.57
N LYS A 61 12.92 4.75 -11.65
CA LYS A 61 12.84 6.23 -11.67
C LYS A 61 12.20 6.79 -12.94
N GLY A 62 11.28 6.03 -13.52
CA GLY A 62 10.46 6.48 -14.63
C GLY A 62 9.52 7.61 -14.21
N THR A 63 8.98 8.29 -15.21
CA THR A 63 7.94 9.31 -15.02
C THR A 63 6.72 8.92 -15.84
N GLU A 64 5.53 8.99 -15.25
CA GLU A 64 4.27 8.81 -15.99
C GLU A 64 4.04 9.98 -16.95
N ARG A 65 3.24 9.78 -18.00
CA ARG A 65 2.93 10.87 -18.94
C ARG A 65 2.13 11.96 -18.23
N ALA A 66 2.42 13.22 -18.53
CA ALA A 66 1.67 14.35 -17.99
C ALA A 66 0.17 14.23 -18.31
N PHE A 67 -0.66 14.62 -17.35
CA PHE A 67 -2.13 14.67 -17.41
C PHE A 67 -2.82 13.29 -17.56
N THR A 68 -2.09 12.18 -17.44
CA THR A 68 -2.68 10.83 -17.51
C THR A 68 -2.85 10.17 -16.15
N GLY A 69 -2.25 10.72 -15.10
CA GLY A 69 -2.28 10.16 -13.76
C GLY A 69 -3.67 10.21 -13.13
N LYS A 70 -4.10 9.10 -12.50
CA LYS A 70 -5.38 8.99 -11.79
C LYS A 70 -5.62 10.10 -10.77
N TYR A 71 -4.57 10.56 -10.09
CA TYR A 71 -4.66 11.52 -8.99
C TYR A 71 -4.33 12.96 -9.37
N ASP A 72 -4.04 13.26 -10.64
CA ASP A 72 -3.74 14.63 -11.10
C ASP A 72 -4.92 15.58 -10.78
N HIS A 73 -6.09 15.29 -11.34
CA HIS A 73 -7.35 16.04 -11.12
C HIS A 73 -8.27 15.42 -10.06
N PHE A 74 -7.69 14.77 -9.04
CA PHE A 74 -8.45 14.13 -7.96
C PHE A 74 -8.27 14.90 -6.64
N PHE A 75 -9.36 15.26 -5.97
CA PHE A 75 -9.35 16.15 -4.79
C PHE A 75 -10.23 15.65 -3.63
N GLU A 76 -10.50 14.35 -3.57
CA GLU A 76 -11.22 13.76 -2.43
C GLU A 76 -10.42 13.86 -1.13
N LYS A 77 -11.14 13.91 0.00
CA LYS A 77 -10.54 13.97 1.33
C LYS A 77 -9.96 12.63 1.76
N GLY A 78 -8.68 12.62 2.10
CA GLY A 78 -7.97 11.41 2.45
C GLY A 78 -6.45 11.57 2.51
N VAL A 79 -5.77 10.43 2.52
CA VAL A 79 -4.31 10.36 2.54
C VAL A 79 -3.77 9.59 1.33
N TYR A 80 -2.57 9.97 0.89
CA TYR A 80 -1.86 9.29 -0.18
C TYR A 80 -0.70 8.51 0.39
N LYS A 81 -0.70 7.22 0.13
CA LYS A 81 0.28 6.24 0.58
C LYS A 81 1.21 5.87 -0.56
N CYS A 82 2.44 5.48 -0.25
CA CYS A 82 3.35 4.90 -1.24
C CYS A 82 2.75 3.61 -1.79
N ALA A 83 2.56 3.51 -3.11
CA ALA A 83 2.02 2.32 -3.75
C ALA A 83 2.85 1.05 -3.49
N ALA A 84 4.16 1.18 -3.26
CA ALA A 84 5.03 0.04 -2.97
C ALA A 84 4.94 -0.49 -1.54
N CYS A 85 4.92 0.38 -0.53
CA CYS A 85 5.09 -0.04 0.86
C CYS A 85 3.99 0.42 1.81
N GLY A 86 2.97 1.13 1.32
CA GLY A 86 1.86 1.64 2.12
C GLY A 86 2.23 2.76 3.10
N ASN A 87 3.47 3.28 3.09
CA ASN A 87 3.85 4.41 3.95
C ASN A 87 2.99 5.64 3.61
N VAL A 88 2.42 6.31 4.61
CA VAL A 88 1.61 7.52 4.40
C VAL A 88 2.54 8.69 4.09
N LEU A 89 2.35 9.33 2.94
CA LEU A 89 3.27 10.34 2.39
C LEU A 89 2.67 11.74 2.38
N PHE A 90 1.42 11.89 1.92
CA PHE A 90 0.78 13.19 1.71
C PHE A 90 -0.67 13.18 2.21
N SER A 91 -1.18 14.34 2.63
CA SER A 91 -2.60 14.58 2.92
C SER A 91 -3.27 15.30 1.75
N SER A 92 -4.56 15.02 1.51
CA SER A 92 -5.39 15.82 0.59
C SER A 92 -5.41 17.30 0.93
N ASP A 93 -5.20 17.69 2.19
CA ASP A 93 -5.18 19.11 2.60
C ASP A 93 -3.95 19.84 2.06
N SER A 94 -2.88 19.10 1.78
CA SER A 94 -1.68 19.65 1.16
C SER A 94 -1.74 19.66 -0.37
N LYS A 95 -2.75 19.00 -0.97
CA LYS A 95 -2.89 18.87 -2.42
C LYS A 95 -3.48 20.13 -3.02
N TYR A 96 -2.97 20.53 -4.17
CA TYR A 96 -3.50 21.66 -4.94
C TYR A 96 -3.35 21.45 -6.44
N ASN A 97 -4.05 22.25 -7.24
CA ASN A 97 -3.90 22.23 -8.70
C ASN A 97 -2.76 23.18 -9.11
N SER A 98 -1.63 22.63 -9.55
CA SER A 98 -0.51 23.40 -10.08
C SER A 98 -0.55 23.58 -11.61
N GLY A 99 -1.40 22.82 -12.30
CA GLY A 99 -1.41 22.75 -13.77
C GLY A 99 -0.20 22.04 -14.39
N CYS A 100 0.68 21.41 -13.61
CA CYS A 100 1.90 20.78 -14.14
C CYS A 100 1.66 19.42 -14.81
N GLY A 101 0.48 18.81 -14.62
CA GLY A 101 0.09 17.52 -15.19
C GLY A 101 0.40 16.31 -14.32
N TRP A 102 0.77 16.53 -13.06
CA TRP A 102 0.94 15.50 -12.04
C TRP A 102 0.39 15.99 -10.70
N PRO A 103 -0.08 15.09 -9.81
CA PRO A 103 -0.54 15.48 -8.49
C PRO A 103 0.54 16.27 -7.74
N SER A 104 0.14 17.45 -7.27
CA SER A 104 1.02 18.41 -6.62
C SER A 104 0.61 18.66 -5.18
N TYR A 105 1.60 18.68 -4.30
CA TYR A 105 1.43 18.94 -2.87
C TYR A 105 2.39 20.04 -2.43
N TRP A 106 2.00 20.88 -1.48
CA TRP A 106 2.90 21.93 -0.97
C TRP A 106 3.76 21.48 0.22
N THR A 107 3.43 20.34 0.84
CA THR A 107 4.23 19.71 1.90
C THR A 107 3.99 18.19 1.94
N PRO A 108 4.96 17.36 2.34
CA PRO A 108 4.68 16.01 2.82
C PRO A 108 3.90 16.06 4.14
N LEU A 109 3.28 14.94 4.51
CA LEU A 109 2.61 14.78 5.80
C LEU A 109 3.57 14.99 6.98
N ALA A 110 4.80 14.47 6.87
CA ALA A 110 5.89 14.76 7.79
C ALA A 110 7.24 14.60 7.08
N LYS A 111 8.25 15.35 7.53
CA LYS A 111 9.58 15.41 6.89
C LYS A 111 10.31 14.06 6.88
N ASP A 112 10.04 13.19 7.85
CA ASP A 112 10.62 11.85 7.97
C ASP A 112 10.00 10.81 7.04
N LYS A 113 8.89 11.14 6.35
CA LYS A 113 8.21 10.23 5.42
C LYS A 113 8.86 10.19 4.04
N ILE A 114 9.63 11.21 3.70
CA ILE A 114 10.32 11.36 2.42
C ILE A 114 11.82 11.57 2.62
N ILE A 115 12.59 11.23 1.60
CA ILE A 115 14.01 11.58 1.48
C ILE A 115 14.14 12.47 0.25
N LEU A 116 14.80 13.61 0.40
CA LEU A 116 15.18 14.47 -0.71
C LEU A 116 16.60 14.11 -1.15
N ARG A 117 16.79 13.94 -2.46
CA ARG A 117 18.08 13.60 -3.05
C ARG A 117 18.31 14.43 -4.29
N GLU A 118 19.53 14.90 -4.48
CA GLU A 118 19.90 15.57 -5.73
C GLU A 118 19.90 14.59 -6.92
N ASP A 119 19.24 14.97 -8.00
CA ASP A 119 19.17 14.26 -9.27
C ASP A 119 19.80 15.11 -10.37
N ARG A 120 20.92 14.62 -10.92
CA ARG A 120 21.70 15.27 -12.00
C ARG A 120 21.43 14.66 -13.38
N SER A 121 20.40 13.82 -13.49
CA SER A 121 20.08 13.13 -14.74
C SER A 121 19.67 14.11 -15.83
N PHE A 122 19.91 13.74 -17.10
CA PHE A 122 19.54 14.54 -18.28
C PHE A 122 20.13 15.96 -18.32
N GLY A 123 21.26 16.20 -17.63
CA GLY A 123 21.94 17.50 -17.65
C GLY A 123 21.24 18.60 -16.84
N MET A 124 20.23 18.25 -16.04
CA MET A 124 19.51 19.16 -15.15
C MET A 124 19.84 18.83 -13.70
N VAL A 125 19.80 19.83 -12.80
CA VAL A 125 19.87 19.61 -11.35
C VAL A 125 18.45 19.77 -10.80
N ARG A 126 17.90 18.68 -10.26
CA ARG A 126 16.58 18.65 -9.62
C ARG A 126 16.68 17.96 -8.27
N THR A 127 15.67 18.13 -7.43
CA THR A 127 15.59 17.44 -6.15
C THR A 127 14.56 16.31 -6.25
N GLU A 128 15.04 15.07 -6.34
CA GLU A 128 14.23 13.85 -6.32
C GLU A 128 13.60 13.65 -4.93
N VAL A 129 12.35 13.22 -4.94
CA VAL A 129 11.57 12.83 -3.76
C VAL A 129 11.46 11.31 -3.72
N LEU A 130 11.98 10.71 -2.66
CA LEU A 130 11.97 9.27 -2.42
C LEU A 130 11.12 8.94 -1.19
N CYS A 131 10.48 7.77 -1.18
CA CYS A 131 9.86 7.24 0.03
C CYS A 131 10.92 6.89 1.07
N ALA A 132 10.84 7.43 2.29
CA ALA A 132 11.82 7.14 3.33
C ALA A 132 11.83 5.67 3.79
N ARG A 133 10.68 4.99 3.69
CA ARG A 133 10.51 3.61 4.17
C ARG A 133 11.08 2.56 3.22
N CYS A 134 10.87 2.68 1.91
CA CYS A 134 11.29 1.66 0.93
C CYS A 134 12.28 2.18 -0.14
N GLY A 135 12.58 3.48 -0.13
CA GLY A 135 13.47 4.12 -1.10
C GLY A 135 12.90 4.29 -2.50
N SER A 136 11.61 4.03 -2.71
CA SER A 136 10.99 4.15 -4.03
C SER A 136 10.94 5.60 -4.52
N HIS A 137 11.15 5.79 -5.82
CA HIS A 137 10.99 7.06 -6.51
C HIS A 137 9.53 7.50 -6.52
N LEU A 138 9.28 8.75 -6.13
CA LEU A 138 7.95 9.35 -6.11
C LEU A 138 7.82 10.44 -7.18
N GLY A 139 8.84 11.30 -7.30
CA GLY A 139 8.85 12.42 -8.24
C GLY A 139 9.95 13.42 -7.88
N HIS A 140 9.64 14.71 -8.01
CA HIS A 140 10.58 15.81 -7.72
C HIS A 140 9.91 16.93 -6.94
N VAL A 141 10.72 17.70 -6.20
CA VAL A 141 10.31 18.93 -5.54
C VAL A 141 10.96 20.14 -6.20
N PHE A 142 10.19 21.22 -6.30
CA PHE A 142 10.57 22.50 -6.92
C PHE A 142 10.22 23.67 -5.98
N ASP A 143 10.91 24.80 -6.12
CA ASP A 143 10.71 26.00 -5.29
C ASP A 143 9.70 27.00 -5.89
N ASP A 144 8.75 26.50 -6.68
CA ASP A 144 7.68 27.27 -7.36
C ASP A 144 6.28 26.92 -6.84
N GLY A 145 6.21 26.51 -5.57
CA GLY A 145 4.95 26.19 -4.89
C GLY A 145 4.27 27.39 -4.24
N PRO A 146 3.04 27.20 -3.72
CA PRO A 146 2.32 28.23 -2.99
C PRO A 146 2.89 28.45 -1.58
N GLU A 147 2.49 29.54 -0.94
CA GLU A 147 2.62 29.69 0.51
C GLU A 147 1.89 28.57 1.25
N PRO A 148 2.36 28.16 2.45
CA PRO A 148 3.42 28.79 3.25
C PRO A 148 4.84 28.27 2.98
N THR A 149 5.00 27.17 2.23
CA THR A 149 6.30 26.52 2.06
C THR A 149 7.08 27.02 0.85
N GLY A 150 6.40 27.55 -0.16
CA GLY A 150 6.99 27.86 -1.46
C GLY A 150 7.42 26.62 -2.25
N GLN A 151 7.14 25.41 -1.75
CA GLN A 151 7.59 24.15 -2.35
C GLN A 151 6.44 23.48 -3.11
N ARG A 152 6.75 22.90 -4.26
CA ARG A 152 5.85 22.06 -5.05
C ARG A 152 6.42 20.66 -5.16
N TYR A 153 5.83 19.73 -4.43
CA TYR A 153 6.08 18.30 -4.56
C TYR A 153 5.26 17.77 -5.73
N CYS A 154 5.91 17.60 -6.89
CA CYS A 154 5.34 17.09 -8.12
C CYS A 154 5.56 15.58 -8.18
N ILE A 155 4.51 14.80 -7.90
CA ILE A 155 4.60 13.36 -7.62
C ILE A 155 3.89 12.57 -8.72
N ASN A 156 4.45 11.43 -9.14
CA ASN A 156 3.76 10.54 -10.06
C ASN A 156 2.53 9.94 -9.39
N SER A 157 1.37 10.01 -10.03
CA SER A 157 0.14 9.37 -9.55
C SER A 157 0.31 7.86 -9.38
N VAL A 158 1.01 7.19 -10.31
CA VAL A 158 1.33 5.76 -10.24
C VAL A 158 2.10 5.40 -8.97
N SER A 159 2.86 6.33 -8.39
CA SER A 159 3.62 6.07 -7.16
C SER A 159 2.78 6.11 -5.88
N LEU A 160 1.49 6.47 -6.00
CA LEU A 160 0.59 6.72 -4.88
C LEU A 160 -0.60 5.77 -4.88
N GLN A 161 -1.12 5.50 -3.69
CA GLN A 161 -2.41 4.87 -3.45
C GLN A 161 -3.22 5.75 -2.51
N PHE A 162 -4.46 6.07 -2.88
CA PHE A 162 -5.33 6.91 -2.07
C PHE A 162 -6.15 6.07 -1.09
N GLU A 163 -6.25 6.56 0.15
CA GLU A 163 -7.16 6.06 1.17
C GLU A 163 -8.05 7.20 1.64
N LYS A 164 -9.37 7.02 1.51
CA LYS A 164 -10.35 7.99 1.95
C LYS A 164 -10.35 8.07 3.47
N THR A 165 -10.39 9.28 4.02
CA THR A 165 -10.64 9.47 5.46
C THR A 165 -12.15 9.56 5.64
N GLU A 166 -12.73 8.66 6.42
CA GLU A 166 -14.15 8.76 6.80
C GLU A 166 -14.30 9.88 7.83
N ASP A 167 -15.03 10.92 7.45
CA ASP A 167 -15.41 11.99 8.37
C ASP A 167 -16.35 11.38 9.43
N THR A 168 -15.80 11.06 10.60
CA THR A 168 -16.63 10.63 11.74
C THR A 168 -17.37 11.87 12.23
N LYS A 169 -18.61 12.03 11.76
CA LYS A 169 -19.54 13.08 12.18
C LYS A 169 -20.08 12.80 13.57
#